data_AF-A0A1W9UFD1-F1
#
_entry.id   AF-A0A1W9UFD1-F1
#
_cell.length_a   1.000
_cell.length_b   1.000
_cell.length_c   1.000
_cell.angle_alpha   90.00
_cell.angle_beta   90.00
_cell.angle_gamma   90.00
#
_symmetry.space_group_name_H-M   'P 1'
#
loop_
_entity.id
_entity.type
_entity.pdbx_description
1 polymer ?
#
loop_
_entity_poly.entity_id
_entity_poly.type
_entity_poly.pdbx_seq_one_letter_code
_entity_poly.pdbx_strand_id
1 'polypeptide(L)'
;DLAIAKNIDKIRKYGKYPEALLDLSAHRIDAVVGDEILLRYYLSKREGQYRILEDNFGSEQYGVAFRKDDDAFRTAVDAALDTMRKDDTAAAISKKWFGDNMVLN
;
A
#
# COMPACT_ATOMS: atom_id res chain seq x y z
N ASP A 1 -6.71 8.12 -13.56
CA ASP A 1 -7.71 9.08 -14.06
C ASP A 1 -7.08 10.07 -15.03
N LEU A 2 -7.57 10.10 -16.28
CA LEU A 2 -7.06 10.98 -17.34
C LEU A 2 -7.34 12.46 -17.05
N ALA A 3 -8.33 12.79 -16.21
CA ALA A 3 -8.64 14.16 -15.82
C ALA A 3 -7.61 14.71 -14.83
N ILE A 4 -7.19 13.91 -13.84
CA ILE A 4 -6.15 14.30 -12.88
C ILE A 4 -4.81 14.46 -13.59
N ALA A 5 -4.46 13.52 -14.48
CA ALA A 5 -3.19 13.54 -15.19
C ALA A 5 -2.95 14.82 -16.02
N LYS A 6 -4.02 15.44 -16.54
CA LYS A 6 -3.93 16.70 -17.31
C LYS A 6 -3.63 17.93 -16.45
N ASN A 7 -3.86 17.85 -15.14
CA ASN A 7 -3.68 18.96 -14.21
C ASN A 7 -2.39 18.82 -13.38
N ILE A 8 -1.53 17.85 -13.69
CA ILE A 8 -0.23 17.69 -13.03
C ILE A 8 0.82 18.46 -13.83
N ASP A 9 1.34 19.54 -13.27
CA ASP A 9 2.42 20.34 -13.88
C ASP A 9 3.73 19.53 -13.94
N LYS A 10 4.11 18.89 -12.82
CA LYS A 10 5.37 18.15 -12.72
C LYS A 10 5.25 16.87 -11.91
N ILE A 11 5.78 15.78 -12.47
CA ILE A 11 5.95 14.51 -11.77
C ILE A 11 7.41 14.37 -11.33
N ARG A 12 7.62 14.06 -10.04
CA ARG A 12 8.93 13.70 -9.49
C ARG A 12 8.88 12.27 -8.97
N LYS A 13 9.90 11.49 -9.30
CA LYS A 13 10.08 10.13 -8.78
C LYS A 13 11.06 10.16 -7.61
N TYR A 14 10.80 9.30 -6.63
CA TYR A 14 11.65 9.12 -5.46
C TYR A 14 12.02 7.65 -5.34
N GLY A 15 13.17 7.38 -4.72
CA GLY A 15 13.58 6.00 -4.45
C GLY A 15 12.82 5.39 -3.29
N LYS A 16 12.39 6.23 -2.33
CA LYS A 16 11.72 5.79 -1.09
C LYS A 16 10.66 6.78 -0.62
N TYR A 17 9.62 6.28 0.06
CA TYR A 17 8.57 7.10 0.67
C TYR A 17 9.09 8.20 1.63
N PRO A 18 10.09 7.96 2.49
CA PRO A 18 10.61 9.02 3.38
C PRO A 18 11.16 10.24 2.65
N GLU A 19 11.74 10.06 1.46
CA GLU A 19 12.25 11.16 0.63
C GLU A 19 11.10 12.01 0.09
N ALA A 20 10.06 11.35 -0.45
CA ALA A 20 8.86 12.01 -0.95
C ALA A 20 8.12 12.78 0.16
N LEU A 21 7.96 12.16 1.34
CA LEU A 21 7.31 12.80 2.50
C LEU A 21 8.11 13.98 3.06
N LEU A 22 9.45 13.92 3.01
CA LEU A 22 10.30 15.05 3.39
C LEU A 22 10.09 16.24 2.44
N ASP A 23 10.08 16.00 1.14
CA ASP A 23 9.79 17.04 0.14
C ASP A 23 8.39 17.64 0.30
N LEU A 24 7.39 16.81 0.60
CA LEU A 24 6.04 17.27 0.91
C LEU A 24 6.03 18.19 2.13
N SER A 25 6.67 17.78 3.23
CA SER A 25 6.75 18.61 4.46
C SER A 25 7.51 19.93 4.24
N ALA A 26 8.49 19.93 3.34
CA ALA A 26 9.26 21.10 2.94
C ALA A 26 8.56 21.94 1.86
N HIS A 27 7.31 21.62 1.50
CA HIS A 27 6.51 22.31 0.49
C HIS A 27 7.20 22.37 -0.89
N ARG A 28 8.01 21.37 -1.22
CA ARG A 28 8.67 21.23 -2.54
C ARG A 28 7.80 20.52 -3.58
N ILE A 29 6.74 19.86 -3.11
CA ILE A 29 5.69 19.18 -3.88
C ILE A 29 4.36 19.35 -3.15
N ASP A 30 3.24 19.28 -3.87
CA ASP A 30 1.90 19.47 -3.30
C ASP A 30 1.26 18.18 -2.79
N ALA A 31 1.65 17.03 -3.35
CA ALA A 31 1.08 15.72 -3.01
C ALA A 31 2.06 14.57 -3.27
N VAL A 32 1.81 13.45 -2.61
CA VAL A 32 2.49 12.16 -2.84
C VAL A 32 1.45 11.14 -3.26
N VAL A 33 1.74 10.40 -4.33
CA VAL A 33 0.95 9.24 -4.77
C VAL A 33 1.73 7.98 -4.41
N GLY A 34 1.06 7.00 -3.82
CA GLY A 34 1.60 5.68 -3.56
C GLY A 34 0.62 4.80 -2.80
N ASP A 35 1.10 3.62 -2.43
CA ASP A 35 0.29 2.57 -1.81
C ASP A 35 -0.28 3.01 -0.48
N GLU A 36 -1.60 2.96 -0.34
CA GLU A 36 -2.30 3.46 0.84
C GLU A 36 -1.82 2.79 2.13
N ILE A 37 -1.65 1.46 2.11
CA ILE A 37 -1.18 0.68 3.26
C ILE A 37 0.18 1.17 3.75
N LEU A 38 1.12 1.41 2.82
CA LEU A 38 2.45 1.88 3.16
C LEU A 38 2.42 3.33 3.64
N LEU A 39 1.65 4.21 2.98
CA LEU A 39 1.50 5.59 3.42
C LEU A 39 0.90 5.67 4.82
N ARG A 40 -0.15 4.91 5.13
CA ARG A 40 -0.75 4.83 6.47
C ARG A 40 0.26 4.39 7.54
N TYR A 41 1.10 3.41 7.23
CA TYR A 41 2.19 3.00 8.12
C TYR A 41 3.23 4.11 8.37
N TYR A 42 3.59 4.90 7.36
CA TYR A 42 4.52 6.02 7.56
C TYR A 42 3.87 7.19 8.31
N LEU A 43 2.58 7.45 8.07
CA LEU A 43 1.81 8.49 8.72
C LEU A 43 1.57 8.18 10.20
N SER A 44 1.38 6.92 10.60
CA SER A 44 1.25 6.54 12.01
C SER A 44 2.50 6.85 12.84
N LYS A 45 3.66 7.04 12.19
CA LYS A 45 4.91 7.48 12.84
C LYS A 45 5.09 9.00 12.85
N ARG A 46 4.18 9.75 12.22
CA ARG A 46 4.24 11.20 12.01
C ARG A 46 2.85 11.82 12.17
N GLU A 47 2.20 11.50 13.29
CA GLU A 47 0.82 11.89 13.56
C GLU A 47 0.60 13.40 13.37
N GLY A 48 -0.49 13.76 12.70
CA GLY A 48 -0.88 15.16 12.46
C GLY A 48 -0.11 15.90 11.36
N GLN A 49 0.94 15.33 10.76
CA GLN A 49 1.73 16.03 9.72
C GLN A 49 1.15 15.89 8.31
N TYR A 50 0.43 14.81 8.03
CA TYR A 50 -0.11 14.52 6.71
C TYR A 50 -1.54 14.00 6.84
N ARG A 51 -2.28 14.07 5.73
CA ARG A 51 -3.61 13.47 5.59
C ARG A 51 -3.67 12.67 4.30
N ILE A 52 -4.44 11.59 4.32
CA ILE A 52 -4.83 10.85 3.13
C ILE A 52 -6.09 11.51 2.56
N LEU A 53 -6.14 11.71 1.24
CA LEU A 53 -7.33 12.24 0.57
C LEU A 53 -8.35 11.10 0.39
N GLU A 54 -9.64 11.45 0.33
CA GLU A 54 -10.71 10.47 0.07
C GLU A 54 -10.64 9.94 -1.38
N ASP A 55 -10.27 10.82 -2.32
CA ASP A 55 -10.05 10.45 -3.72
C ASP A 55 -8.86 9.51 -3.87
N ASN A 56 -9.04 8.45 -4.67
CA ASN A 56 -8.01 7.46 -4.96
C ASN A 56 -8.02 7.07 -6.44
N PHE A 57 -7.00 6.32 -6.86
CA PHE A 57 -6.84 5.85 -8.24
C PHE A 57 -7.46 4.47 -8.50
N GLY A 58 -8.28 3.98 -7.57
CA GLY A 58 -8.88 2.65 -7.59
C GLY A 58 -8.32 1.72 -6.53
N SER A 59 -8.84 0.50 -6.51
CA SER A 59 -8.39 -0.57 -5.61
C SER A 59 -7.44 -1.51 -6.33
N GLU A 60 -6.45 -2.02 -5.59
CA GLU A 60 -5.46 -2.96 -6.09
C GLU A 60 -5.40 -4.17 -5.14
N GLN A 61 -5.10 -5.34 -5.70
CA GLN A 61 -4.88 -6.56 -4.92
C GLN A 61 -3.39 -6.88 -4.86
N TYR A 62 -2.94 -7.25 -3.67
CA TYR A 62 -1.55 -7.66 -3.42
C TYR A 62 -1.46 -9.18 -3.51
N GLY A 63 -0.43 -9.67 -4.19
CA GLY A 63 -0.20 -11.09 -4.37
C GLY A 63 1.27 -11.47 -4.20
N VAL A 64 1.51 -12.74 -3.90
CA VAL A 64 2.85 -13.32 -3.93
C VAL A 64 3.15 -13.75 -5.36
N ALA A 65 4.20 -13.19 -5.96
CA ALA A 65 4.58 -13.51 -7.33
C ALA A 65 5.43 -14.80 -7.39
N PHE A 66 5.10 -15.67 -8.36
CA PHE A 66 5.82 -16.91 -8.62
C PHE A 66 6.29 -16.97 -10.08
N ARG A 67 7.18 -17.92 -10.39
CA ARG A 67 7.46 -18.28 -11.79
C ARG A 67 6.17 -18.80 -12.44
N LYS A 68 5.97 -18.47 -13.72
CA LYS A 68 4.73 -18.81 -14.45
C LYS A 68 4.39 -20.30 -14.43
N ASP A 69 5.41 -21.15 -14.49
CA ASP A 69 5.24 -22.60 -14.63
C ASP A 69 5.43 -23.37 -13.30
N ASP A 70 5.48 -22.66 -12.17
CA ASP A 70 5.71 -23.26 -10.84
C ASP A 70 4.40 -23.49 -10.07
N ASP A 71 3.51 -24.28 -10.68
CA ASP A 71 2.17 -24.53 -10.16
C ASP A 71 2.17 -25.23 -8.81
N ALA A 72 3.07 -26.20 -8.61
CA ALA A 72 3.15 -26.95 -7.36
C ALA A 72 3.47 -26.02 -6.17
N PHE A 73 4.44 -25.11 -6.33
CA PHE A 73 4.78 -24.16 -5.28
C PHE A 73 3.68 -23.12 -5.06
N ARG A 74 3.09 -22.59 -6.14
CA ARG A 74 1.96 -21.67 -6.07
C ARG A 74 0.80 -22.29 -5.28
N THR A 75 0.39 -23.51 -5.61
CA THR A 75 -0.70 -24.23 -4.91
C THR A 75 -0.39 -24.43 -3.42
N ALA A 76 0.84 -24.78 -3.07
CA ALA A 76 1.23 -24.96 -1.68
C ALA A 76 1.15 -23.64 -0.88
N VAL A 77 1.58 -22.52 -1.47
CA VAL A 77 1.50 -21.20 -0.82
C VAL A 77 0.05 -20.72 -0.73
N ASP A 78 -0.74 -20.88 -1.78
CA ASP A 78 -2.16 -20.52 -1.76
C ASP A 78 -2.90 -21.28 -0.64
N ALA A 79 -2.66 -22.59 -0.49
CA ALA A 79 -3.26 -23.39 0.58
C ALA A 79 -2.84 -22.93 1.99
N ALA A 80 -1.57 -22.51 2.16
CA ALA A 80 -1.09 -21.96 3.42
C ALA A 80 -1.75 -20.61 3.74
N LEU A 81 -1.85 -19.71 2.75
CA LEU A 81 -2.54 -18.43 2.90
C LEU A 81 -4.02 -18.61 3.22
N ASP A 82 -4.70 -19.57 2.58
CA ASP A 82 -6.10 -19.89 2.86
C ASP A 82 -6.29 -20.44 4.27
N THR A 83 -5.35 -21.24 4.77
CA THR A 83 -5.38 -21.71 6.16
C THR A 83 -5.26 -20.54 7.12
N MET A 84 -4.31 -19.63 6.87
CA MET A 84 -4.11 -18.43 7.68
C MET A 84 -5.30 -17.45 7.65
N ARG A 85 -6.07 -17.43 6.55
CA ARG A 85 -7.33 -16.67 6.47
C ARG A 85 -8.41 -17.32 7.33
N LYS A 86 -8.54 -18.65 7.27
CA LYS A 86 -9.58 -19.41 7.99
C LYS A 86 -9.37 -19.45 9.50
N ASP A 87 -8.13 -19.40 9.96
CA ASP A 87 -7.78 -19.47 11.39
C ASP A 87 -7.50 -18.10 12.04
N ASP A 88 -7.83 -17.01 11.35
CA ASP A 88 -7.60 -15.61 11.76
C ASP A 88 -6.13 -15.20 11.96
N THR A 89 -5.15 -16.07 11.66
CA THR A 89 -3.72 -15.72 11.77
C THR A 89 -3.36 -14.53 10.90
N ALA A 90 -3.84 -14.50 9.64
CA ALA A 90 -3.58 -13.39 8.73
C ALA A 90 -4.22 -12.08 9.23
N ALA A 91 -5.43 -12.14 9.79
CA ALA A 91 -6.12 -10.99 10.35
C ALA A 91 -5.38 -10.43 11.58
N ALA A 92 -4.86 -11.31 12.46
CA ALA A 92 -4.06 -10.92 13.61
C ALA A 92 -2.75 -10.21 13.19
N ILE A 93 -2.08 -10.72 12.15
CA ILE A 93 -0.89 -10.07 11.58
C ILE A 93 -1.25 -8.69 11.02
N SER A 94 -2.32 -8.57 10.23
CA SER A 94 -2.76 -7.29 9.66
C SER A 94 -3.02 -6.24 10.74
N LYS A 95 -3.80 -6.59 11.77
CA LYS A 95 -4.12 -5.69 12.89
C LYS A 95 -2.87 -5.23 13.63
N LYS A 96 -1.90 -6.12 13.85
CA LYS A 96 -0.64 -5.79 14.53
C LYS A 96 0.14 -4.68 13.80
N TRP A 97 0.16 -4.71 12.47
CA TRP A 97 0.98 -3.79 11.67
C TRP A 97 0.23 -2.54 11.20
N PHE A 98 -1.09 -2.65 10.98
CA PHE A 98 -1.89 -1.61 10.34
C PHE A 98 -3.07 -1.12 11.17
N GLY A 99 -3.32 -1.74 12.34
CA GLY A 99 -4.43 -1.38 13.22
C GLY A 99 -5.79 -1.94 12.80
N ASP A 100 -5.91 -2.52 11.60
CA ASP A 100 -7.15 -3.09 11.08
C ASP A 100 -6.90 -4.39 10.28
N ASN A 101 -7.97 -5.15 10.02
CA ASN A 101 -7.94 -6.31 9.13
C ASN A 101 -8.07 -5.87 7.66
N MET A 102 -6.96 -5.92 6.93
CA MET A 102 -6.89 -5.56 5.52
C MET A 102 -6.78 -6.79 4.61
N VAL A 103 -6.95 -8.00 5.17
CA VAL A 103 -6.87 -9.25 4.41
C VAL A 103 -8.13 -9.39 3.55
N LEU A 104 -7.93 -9.71 2.26
CA LEU A 104 -9.02 -10.00 1.34
C LEU A 104 -9.71 -11.32 1.73
N ASN A 105 -11.04 -11.31 1.73
CA ASN A 105 -11.90 -12.48 1.94
C ASN A 105 -11.91 -13.41 0.73
#